data_AF-A0A1H6VZ90-F1
#
_entry.id   AF-A0A1H6VZ90-F1
#
_cell.length_a   1.000
_cell.length_b   1.000
_cell.length_c   1.000
_cell.angle_alpha   90.00
_cell.angle_beta   90.00
_cell.angle_gamma   90.00
#
_symmetry.space_group_name_H-M   'P 1'
#
loop_
_entity.id
_entity.type
_entity.pdbx_description
1 polymer ?
#
loop_
_entity_poly.entity_id
_entity_poly.type
_entity_poly.pdbx_seq_one_letter_code
_entity_poly.pdbx_strand_id
1 'polypeptide(L)'
;MDLKTLRRLAKERTRLDLVVQGVGIYRKELDAEIRFNMAGMKECINQPFNPYADKINLLISGLEEALACATYLGFTTFQTHPKPHVLGYHYFKTEIGGKTAYFNIQMTVQKQHFLYSITETLHWDQLE
;
A
#
# COMPACT_ATOMS: atom_id res chain seq x y z
N MET A 1 12.24 -20.39 -5.04
CA MET A 1 10.81 -20.52 -4.70
C MET A 1 10.02 -20.04 -5.90
N ASP A 2 8.98 -20.75 -6.34
CA ASP A 2 8.15 -20.28 -7.45
C ASP A 2 7.22 -19.12 -7.03
N LEU A 3 6.74 -18.34 -8.01
CA LEU A 3 5.90 -17.17 -7.77
C LEU A 3 4.56 -17.49 -7.08
N LYS A 4 3.99 -18.68 -7.33
CA LYS A 4 2.72 -19.08 -6.72
C LYS A 4 2.91 -19.31 -5.22
N THR A 5 4.02 -19.97 -4.85
CA THR A 5 4.40 -20.19 -3.46
C THR A 5 4.70 -18.86 -2.75
N LEU A 6 5.45 -17.96 -3.39
CA LEU A 6 5.75 -16.62 -2.84
C LEU A 6 4.47 -15.81 -2.58
N ARG A 7 3.54 -15.75 -3.53
CA ARG A 7 2.26 -15.05 -3.35
C ARG A 7 1.42 -15.63 -2.23
N ARG A 8 1.40 -16.97 -2.09
CA ARG A 8 0.71 -17.64 -0.99
C ARG A 8 1.31 -17.26 0.35
N LEU A 9 2.64 -17.29 0.45
CA LEU A 9 3.38 -16.91 1.66
C LEU A 9 3.12 -15.44 2.02
N ALA A 10 3.22 -14.52 1.06
CA ALA A 10 2.92 -13.11 1.29
C ALA A 10 1.51 -12.90 1.82
N LYS A 11 0.50 -13.51 1.18
CA LYS A 11 -0.89 -13.42 1.64
C LYS A 11 -1.06 -13.93 3.08
N GLU A 12 -0.38 -15.01 3.44
CA GLU A 12 -0.46 -15.60 4.77
C GLU A 12 0.23 -14.72 5.82
N ARG A 13 1.46 -14.26 5.53
CA ARG A 13 2.24 -13.37 6.40
C ARG A 13 1.54 -12.03 6.61
N THR A 14 1.13 -11.33 5.55
CA THR A 14 0.40 -10.06 5.71
C THR A 14 -0.90 -10.24 6.49
N ARG A 15 -1.59 -11.39 6.33
CA ARG A 15 -2.80 -11.68 7.11
C ARG A 15 -2.48 -11.85 8.59
N LEU A 16 -1.52 -12.71 8.91
CA LEU A 16 -1.21 -13.08 10.29
C LEU A 16 -0.52 -11.96 11.04
N ASP A 17 0.45 -11.31 10.41
CA ASP A 17 1.36 -10.39 11.07
C ASP A 17 0.80 -8.97 11.11
N LEU A 18 0.07 -8.55 10.06
CA LEU A 18 -0.43 -7.18 9.95
C LEU A 18 -1.93 -7.07 10.23
N VAL A 19 -2.74 -7.86 9.53
CA VAL A 19 -4.21 -7.70 9.56
C VAL A 19 -4.82 -8.24 10.86
N VAL A 20 -4.50 -9.48 11.25
CA VAL A 20 -5.07 -10.11 12.44
C VAL A 20 -4.57 -9.45 13.73
N GLN A 21 -3.31 -9.03 13.76
CA GLN A 21 -2.73 -8.29 14.89
C GLN A 21 -3.23 -6.84 14.97
N GLY A 22 -3.89 -6.34 13.92
CA GLY A 22 -4.36 -4.96 13.89
C GLY A 22 -3.23 -3.93 13.86
N VAL A 23 -2.11 -4.25 13.20
CA VAL A 23 -0.96 -3.34 13.09
C VAL A 23 -1.37 -2.05 12.38
N GLY A 24 -0.88 -0.93 12.91
CA GLY A 24 -1.00 0.39 12.33
C GLY A 24 0.37 1.06 12.26
N ILE A 25 0.68 1.69 11.13
CA ILE A 25 1.89 2.50 10.96
C ILE A 25 1.50 3.97 11.05
N TYR A 26 1.85 4.63 12.16
CA TYR A 26 1.57 6.05 12.34
C TYR A 26 2.41 6.90 11.37
N ARG A 27 1.75 7.84 10.68
CA ARG A 27 2.37 8.80 9.77
C ARG A 27 1.99 10.21 10.17
N LYS A 28 2.99 11.03 10.47
CA LYS A 28 2.80 12.42 10.91
C LYS A 28 2.07 13.26 9.86
N GLU A 29 2.32 13.00 8.58
CA GLU A 29 1.71 13.73 7.46
C GLU A 29 0.19 13.54 7.38
N LEU A 30 -0.31 12.43 7.96
CA LEU A 30 -1.73 12.11 8.02
C LEU A 30 -2.34 12.39 9.41
N ASP A 31 -1.50 12.64 10.41
CA ASP A 31 -1.84 12.59 11.84
C ASP A 31 -2.68 11.35 12.20
N ALA A 32 -2.34 10.20 11.61
CA ALA A 32 -3.12 8.99 11.71
C ALA A 32 -2.29 7.73 11.43
N GLU A 33 -2.83 6.58 11.84
CA GLU A 33 -2.29 5.27 11.48
C GLU A 33 -2.78 4.84 10.10
N ILE A 34 -1.84 4.34 9.29
CA ILE A 34 -2.16 3.51 8.13
C ILE A 34 -2.37 2.08 8.61
N ARG A 35 -3.57 1.56 8.41
CA ARG A 35 -3.96 0.20 8.78
C ARG A 35 -3.96 -0.75 7.59
N PHE A 36 -4.01 -2.04 7.89
CA PHE A 36 -4.02 -3.09 6.87
C PHE A 36 -5.33 -3.87 6.91
N ASN A 37 -5.84 -4.24 5.74
CA ASN A 37 -6.95 -5.16 5.62
C ASN A 37 -6.72 -6.13 4.45
N MET A 38 -7.45 -7.23 4.41
CA MET A 38 -7.24 -8.25 3.38
C MET A 38 -7.60 -7.79 1.97
N ALA A 39 -8.44 -6.77 1.80
CA ALA A 39 -8.75 -6.23 0.48
C ALA A 39 -7.52 -5.51 -0.11
N GLY A 40 -6.95 -4.58 0.65
CA GLY A 40 -5.72 -3.87 0.26
C GLY A 40 -4.52 -4.80 0.10
N MET A 41 -4.34 -5.79 0.99
CA MET A 41 -3.23 -6.75 0.84
C MET A 41 -3.37 -7.61 -0.42
N LYS A 42 -4.58 -8.04 -0.77
CA LYS A 42 -4.82 -8.77 -2.02
C LYS A 42 -4.52 -7.90 -3.24
N GLU A 43 -4.91 -6.64 -3.20
CA GLU A 43 -4.63 -5.69 -4.28
C GLU A 43 -3.12 -5.47 -4.43
N CYS A 44 -2.40 -5.19 -3.34
CA CYS A 44 -0.93 -5.05 -3.34
C CYS A 44 -0.24 -6.29 -3.96
N ILE A 45 -0.71 -7.50 -3.63
CA ILE A 45 -0.17 -8.76 -4.17
C ILE A 45 -0.49 -8.90 -5.66
N ASN A 46 -1.71 -8.61 -6.09
CA ASN A 46 -2.17 -8.92 -7.45
C ASN A 46 -1.82 -7.86 -8.48
N GLN A 47 -1.67 -6.61 -8.05
CA GLN A 47 -1.36 -5.52 -8.95
C GLN A 47 -0.06 -5.81 -9.73
N PRO A 48 0.01 -5.52 -11.03
CA PRO A 48 1.27 -5.62 -11.78
C PRO A 48 2.34 -4.72 -11.17
N PHE A 49 3.58 -5.20 -11.15
CA PHE A 49 4.74 -4.43 -10.73
C PHE A 49 6.00 -5.07 -11.33
N ASN A 50 6.96 -4.29 -11.80
CA ASN A 50 8.24 -4.80 -12.27
C ASN A 50 9.41 -4.13 -11.51
N PRO A 51 10.16 -4.82 -10.63
CA PRO A 51 10.23 -6.27 -10.49
C PRO A 51 9.22 -6.88 -9.49
N TYR A 52 8.39 -7.81 -9.98
CA TYR A 52 7.27 -8.37 -9.19
C TYR A 52 7.72 -9.15 -7.95
N ALA A 53 8.80 -9.94 -8.08
CA ALA A 53 9.29 -10.78 -6.99
C ALA A 53 9.74 -9.94 -5.79
N ASP A 54 10.43 -8.82 -6.03
CA ASP A 54 10.86 -7.90 -4.98
C ASP A 54 9.69 -7.26 -4.24
N LYS A 55 8.62 -6.90 -4.96
CA LYS A 55 7.39 -6.43 -4.30
C LYS A 55 6.81 -7.49 -3.38
N ILE A 56 6.76 -8.76 -3.82
CA ILE A 56 6.24 -9.84 -2.99
C ILE A 56 7.13 -10.09 -1.77
N ASN A 57 8.47 -10.03 -1.92
CA ASN A 57 9.39 -10.14 -0.80
C ASN A 57 9.23 -8.99 0.20
N LEU A 58 9.05 -7.76 -0.28
CA LEU A 58 8.73 -6.61 0.57
C LEU A 58 7.45 -6.85 1.38
N LEU A 59 6.39 -7.38 0.76
CA LEU A 59 5.14 -7.70 1.47
C LEU A 59 5.32 -8.80 2.54
N ILE A 60 6.30 -9.68 2.40
CA ILE A 60 6.55 -10.77 3.35
C ILE A 60 7.23 -10.27 4.64
N SER A 61 8.16 -9.32 4.54
CA SER A 61 9.01 -8.96 5.68
C SER A 61 9.49 -7.51 5.75
N GLY A 62 9.26 -6.68 4.73
CA GLY A 62 9.79 -5.32 4.66
C GLY A 62 8.73 -4.22 4.64
N LEU A 63 7.44 -4.58 4.61
CA LEU A 63 6.37 -3.62 4.34
C LEU A 63 6.26 -2.53 5.42
N GLU A 64 6.35 -2.89 6.70
CA GLU A 64 6.22 -1.93 7.80
C GLU A 64 7.31 -0.87 7.77
N GLU A 65 8.58 -1.29 7.66
CA GLU A 65 9.74 -0.40 7.58
C GLU A 65 9.70 0.44 6.29
N ALA A 66 9.44 -0.19 5.15
CA ALA A 66 9.36 0.51 3.87
C ALA A 66 8.26 1.58 3.89
N LEU A 67 7.11 1.28 4.48
CA LEU A 67 6.01 2.23 4.62
C LEU A 67 6.30 3.30 5.67
N ALA A 68 7.00 3.00 6.76
CA ALA A 68 7.40 3.99 7.75
C ALA A 68 8.41 5.01 7.18
N CYS A 69 9.34 4.55 6.33
CA CYS A 69 10.38 5.38 5.73
C CYS A 69 9.98 6.04 4.39
N ALA A 70 8.85 5.65 3.80
CA ALA A 70 8.41 6.20 2.52
C ALA A 70 8.17 7.72 2.60
N THR A 71 8.44 8.46 1.54
CA THR A 71 8.28 9.92 1.49
C THR A 71 6.86 10.30 1.09
N TYR A 72 6.14 11.09 1.88
CA TYR A 72 4.81 11.58 1.51
C TYR A 72 4.87 12.51 0.29
N LEU A 73 3.95 12.34 -0.65
CA LEU A 73 3.89 13.13 -1.88
C LEU A 73 2.67 14.04 -1.99
N GLY A 74 1.52 13.62 -1.45
CA GLY A 74 0.29 14.39 -1.59
C GLY A 74 -0.96 13.52 -1.54
N PHE A 75 -2.09 14.18 -1.79
CA PHE A 75 -3.42 13.60 -1.76
C PHE A 75 -4.11 13.82 -3.11
N THR A 76 -5.02 12.92 -3.48
CA THR A 76 -5.95 13.13 -4.59
C THR A 76 -7.34 12.66 -4.23
N THR A 77 -8.35 13.42 -4.64
CA THR A 77 -9.75 12.98 -4.68
C THR A 77 -10.09 12.21 -5.97
N PHE A 78 -9.20 12.19 -6.97
CA PHE A 78 -9.45 11.51 -8.24
C PHE A 78 -9.52 9.99 -8.04
N GLN A 79 -10.55 9.37 -8.64
CA GLN A 79 -10.74 7.92 -8.61
C GLN A 79 -11.15 7.44 -10.00
N THR A 80 -10.38 6.52 -10.59
CA THR A 80 -10.73 5.90 -11.88
C THR A 80 -12.06 5.13 -11.80
N HIS A 81 -12.33 4.52 -10.63
CA HIS A 81 -13.57 3.82 -10.32
C HIS A 81 -14.10 4.32 -8.97
N PRO A 82 -14.93 5.37 -8.97
CA PRO A 82 -15.40 6.00 -7.74
C PRO A 82 -16.12 5.01 -6.82
N LYS A 83 -15.68 4.97 -5.55
CA LYS A 83 -16.33 4.17 -4.51
C LYS A 83 -16.97 5.11 -3.48
N PRO A 84 -18.26 4.96 -3.15
CA PRO A 84 -18.97 5.89 -2.25
C PRO A 84 -18.36 6.04 -0.85
N HIS A 85 -17.59 5.04 -0.39
CA HIS A 85 -16.97 5.03 0.93
C HIS A 85 -15.52 5.54 0.93
N VAL A 86 -14.97 5.91 -0.24
CA VAL A 86 -13.59 6.37 -0.40
C VAL A 86 -13.61 7.86 -0.72
N LEU A 87 -12.88 8.64 0.07
CA LEU A 87 -12.71 10.08 -0.13
C LEU A 87 -11.57 10.38 -1.11
N GLY A 88 -10.52 9.56 -1.10
CA GLY A 88 -9.36 9.77 -1.96
C GLY A 88 -8.19 8.87 -1.56
N TYR A 89 -7.02 9.20 -2.09
CA TYR A 89 -5.78 8.47 -1.87
C TYR A 89 -4.64 9.40 -1.51
N HIS A 90 -3.90 9.05 -0.46
CA HIS A 90 -2.60 9.62 -0.15
C HIS A 90 -1.51 8.77 -0.80
N TYR A 91 -0.44 9.42 -1.26
CA TYR A 91 0.68 8.75 -1.91
C TYR A 91 1.97 8.89 -1.12
N PHE A 92 2.67 7.76 -0.95
CA PHE A 92 4.00 7.73 -0.36
C PHE A 92 4.98 7.06 -1.30
N LYS A 93 6.06 7.76 -1.67
CA LYS A 93 7.13 7.27 -2.52
C LYS A 93 8.07 6.35 -1.76
N THR A 94 8.44 5.24 -2.37
CA THR A 94 9.47 4.32 -1.89
C THR A 94 10.28 3.75 -3.06
N GLU A 95 11.19 2.83 -2.77
CA GLU A 95 11.94 2.06 -3.76
C GLU A 95 11.75 0.56 -3.53
N ILE A 96 11.52 -0.21 -4.59
CA ILE A 96 11.39 -1.66 -4.56
C ILE A 96 12.25 -2.24 -5.68
N GLY A 97 13.28 -3.01 -5.31
CA GLY A 97 14.20 -3.62 -6.29
C GLY A 97 14.89 -2.59 -7.20
N GLY A 98 15.32 -1.46 -6.65
CA GLY A 98 15.98 -0.39 -7.42
C GLY A 98 15.05 0.51 -8.24
N LYS A 99 13.73 0.33 -8.13
CA LYS A 99 12.74 1.14 -8.88
C LYS A 99 11.82 1.91 -7.96
N THR A 100 11.48 3.12 -8.40
CA THR A 100 10.49 3.95 -7.72
C THR A 100 9.14 3.24 -7.69
N ALA A 101 8.52 3.24 -6.52
CA ALA A 101 7.18 2.73 -6.28
C ALA A 101 6.39 3.72 -5.41
N TYR A 102 5.07 3.57 -5.41
CA TYR A 102 4.18 4.40 -4.62
C TYR A 102 3.23 3.53 -3.82
N PHE A 103 3.20 3.72 -2.51
CA PHE A 103 2.14 3.22 -1.65
C PHE A 103 0.93 4.12 -1.78
N ASN A 104 -0.21 3.52 -2.10
CA ASN A 104 -1.48 4.23 -2.26
C ASN A 104 -2.34 3.95 -1.02
N ILE A 105 -2.59 4.99 -0.23
CA ILE A 105 -3.28 4.91 1.04
C ILE A 105 -4.69 5.45 0.87
N GLN A 106 -5.68 4.56 0.91
CA GLN A 106 -7.08 4.92 0.78
C GLN A 106 -7.57 5.61 2.05
N MET A 107 -8.18 6.78 1.90
CA MET A 107 -8.91 7.47 2.97
C MET A 107 -10.41 7.17 2.83
N THR A 108 -11.03 6.68 3.90
CA THR A 108 -12.49 6.41 3.92
C THR A 108 -13.30 7.60 4.42
N VAL A 109 -14.62 7.56 4.21
CA VAL A 109 -15.56 8.56 4.77
C VAL A 109 -15.53 8.64 6.30
N GLN A 110 -15.11 7.57 6.99
CA GLN A 110 -14.86 7.55 8.44
C GLN A 110 -13.47 8.09 8.82
N LYS A 111 -12.74 8.70 7.87
CA LYS A 111 -11.37 9.20 8.03
C LYS A 111 -10.36 8.12 8.47
N GLN A 112 -10.60 6.87 8.07
CA GLN A 112 -9.64 5.78 8.28
C GLN A 112 -8.72 5.65 7.08
N HIS A 113 -7.45 5.32 7.35
CA HIS A 113 -6.43 5.15 6.33
C HIS A 113 -6.05 3.68 6.19
N PHE A 114 -6.09 3.18 4.97
CA PHE A 114 -5.70 1.80 4.67
C PHE A 114 -4.70 1.75 3.52
N LEU A 115 -3.64 0.97 3.67
CA LEU A 115 -2.81 0.62 2.52
C LEU A 115 -3.67 -0.16 1.51
N TYR A 116 -3.85 0.41 0.32
CA TYR A 116 -4.71 -0.14 -0.72
C TYR A 116 -3.92 -0.80 -1.83
N SER A 117 -2.86 -0.17 -2.35
CA SER A 117 -2.13 -0.70 -3.50
C SER A 117 -0.68 -0.19 -3.59
N ILE A 118 0.12 -0.77 -4.50
CA ILE A 118 1.53 -0.41 -4.74
C ILE A 118 1.75 -0.25 -6.25
N THR A 119 1.88 0.99 -6.73
CA THR A 119 2.01 1.32 -8.16
C THR A 119 3.42 1.73 -8.56
N GLU A 120 3.72 1.60 -9.86
CA GLU A 120 4.95 2.14 -10.49
C GLU A 120 4.78 3.58 -10.98
N THR A 121 3.53 4.03 -11.14
CA THR A 121 3.20 5.35 -11.70
C THR A 121 2.32 6.14 -10.75
N LEU A 122 2.44 7.46 -10.88
CA LEU A 122 1.64 8.47 -10.21
C LEU A 122 1.30 9.56 -11.21
N HIS A 123 0.04 9.98 -11.22
CA HIS A 123 -0.43 11.10 -12.04
C HIS A 123 -0.25 12.40 -11.24
N TRP A 124 0.90 13.04 -11.41
CA TRP A 124 1.29 14.25 -10.66
C TRP A 124 0.31 15.41 -10.83
N ASP A 125 -0.32 15.49 -12.00
CA ASP A 125 -1.35 16.47 -12.35
C ASP A 125 -2.65 16.30 -11.55
N GLN A 126 -2.81 15.17 -10.85
CA GLN A 126 -3.99 14.86 -10.05
C GLN A 126 -3.77 15.08 -8.55
N LEU A 127 -2.56 15.45 -8.11
CA LEU A 127 -2.28 15.76 -6.71
C LEU A 127 -2.75 17.17 -6.36
N GLU A 128 -3.29 17.31 -5.15
CA GLU A 128 -3.75 18.57 -4.54
C GLU A 128 -2.63 19.30 -3.76
#